data_AF-X0TPG8-F1
#
_entry.id   AF-X0TPG8-F1
#
_cell.length_a   1.000
_cell.length_b   1.000
_cell.length_c   1.000
_cell.angle_alpha   90.00
_cell.angle_beta   90.00
_cell.angle_gamma   90.00
#
_symmetry.space_group_name_H-M   'P 1'
#
loop_
_entity.id
_entity.type
_entity.pdbx_description
1 polymer ?
#
loop_
_entity_poly.entity_id
_entity_poly.type
_entity_poly.pdbx_seq_one_letter_code
_entity_poly.pdbx_strand_id
1 'polypeptide(L)'
;VIFSGGEPTLHGDFEAIVRGCAKAGRGVHVYTNLERPVPRSMYDLVGKMRWRVSCHSLDAAAAGEWVQRATSLHDAGFKVGATTVHCPDEVIAVLRERSIAVDVPQVRPTALLPPVRCTIHRVYLAPDGSRYHCVGKLVTKDPSGVVADASTSAVVCQSPGRCALCDGPGSTRRAIE
;
A
#
# COMPACT_ATOMS: atom_id res chain seq x y z
N VAL A 1 -3.03 1.74 -10.44
CA VAL A 1 -2.36 2.82 -9.68
C VAL A 1 -2.50 2.51 -8.21
N ILE A 2 -1.41 2.59 -7.45
CA ILE A 2 -1.43 2.36 -6.00
C ILE A 2 -1.16 3.70 -5.31
N PHE A 3 -2.04 4.12 -4.41
CA PHE A 3 -1.83 5.25 -3.52
C PHE A 3 -1.43 4.72 -2.14
N SER A 4 -0.30 5.17 -1.62
CA SER A 4 0.30 4.74 -0.35
C SER A 4 1.30 5.83 0.12
N GLY A 5 1.90 5.69 1.30
CA GLY A 5 2.80 6.69 1.90
C GLY A 5 2.40 6.95 3.35
N GLY A 6 2.28 8.22 3.74
CA GLY A 6 1.55 8.61 4.95
C GLY A 6 0.06 8.27 4.82
N GLU A 7 -0.84 9.21 5.09
CA GLU A 7 -2.27 8.99 4.85
C GLU A 7 -2.71 9.64 3.52
N PRO A 8 -2.93 8.87 2.43
CA PRO A 8 -3.19 9.45 1.12
C PRO A 8 -4.48 10.27 1.05
N THR A 9 -5.48 9.92 1.87
CA THR A 9 -6.77 10.61 1.88
C THR A 9 -6.69 12.04 2.44
N LEU A 10 -5.57 12.42 3.09
CA LEU A 10 -5.32 13.78 3.55
C LEU A 10 -4.84 14.73 2.45
N HIS A 11 -4.46 14.22 1.28
CA HIS A 11 -4.00 15.08 0.18
C HIS A 11 -5.18 15.88 -0.39
N GLY A 12 -5.04 17.21 -0.53
CA GLY A 12 -6.12 18.10 -0.97
C GLY A 12 -6.76 17.70 -2.30
N ASP A 13 -5.94 17.27 -3.26
CA ASP A 13 -6.41 16.82 -4.59
C ASP A 13 -6.67 15.31 -4.69
N PHE A 14 -6.68 14.57 -3.58
CA PHE A 14 -6.78 13.10 -3.60
C PHE A 14 -7.95 12.58 -4.44
N GLU A 15 -9.15 13.12 -4.21
CA GLU A 15 -10.36 12.70 -4.93
C GLU A 15 -10.23 12.98 -6.44
N ALA A 16 -9.76 14.16 -6.82
CA ALA A 16 -9.59 14.55 -8.21
C ALA A 16 -8.59 13.63 -8.93
N ILE A 17 -7.46 13.33 -8.29
CA ILE A 17 -6.41 12.44 -8.84
C ILE A 17 -6.96 11.02 -9.00
N VAL A 18 -7.63 10.48 -7.98
CA VAL A 18 -8.24 9.13 -8.02
C VAL A 18 -9.27 9.03 -9.14
N ARG A 19 -10.14 10.04 -9.29
CA ARG A 19 -11.14 10.10 -10.37
C ARG A 19 -10.49 10.15 -11.74
N GLY A 20 -9.44 10.96 -11.91
CA GLY A 20 -8.67 11.01 -13.14
C GLY A 20 -8.09 9.63 -13.51
N CYS A 21 -7.52 8.92 -12.54
CA CYS A 21 -7.02 7.56 -12.73
C CYS A 21 -8.13 6.57 -13.13
N ALA A 22 -9.27 6.61 -12.42
CA ALA A 22 -10.40 5.73 -12.68
C ALA A 22 -11.06 6.02 -14.05
N LYS A 23 -11.19 7.28 -14.44
CA LYS A 23 -11.69 7.71 -15.77
C LYS A 23 -10.78 7.23 -16.90
N ALA A 24 -9.46 7.18 -16.65
CA ALA A 24 -8.50 6.61 -17.58
C ALA A 24 -8.50 5.06 -17.63
N GLY A 25 -9.50 4.40 -17.03
CA GLY A 25 -9.63 2.94 -17.02
C GLY A 25 -8.56 2.22 -16.17
N ARG A 26 -7.84 2.95 -15.31
CA ARG A 26 -6.82 2.35 -14.45
C ARG A 26 -7.48 1.83 -13.17
N GLY A 27 -7.22 0.58 -12.80
CA GLY A 27 -7.60 0.07 -11.47
C GLY A 27 -6.89 0.86 -10.38
N VAL A 28 -7.64 1.31 -9.37
CA VAL A 28 -7.12 2.13 -8.26
C VAL A 28 -7.08 1.32 -6.98
N HIS A 29 -5.92 1.26 -6.35
CA HIS A 29 -5.71 0.61 -5.07
C HIS A 29 -5.23 1.65 -4.07
N VAL A 30 -5.85 1.75 -2.90
CA VAL A 30 -5.51 2.75 -1.87
C VAL A 30 -5.11 2.04 -0.59
N TYR A 31 -3.92 2.34 -0.07
CA TYR A 31 -3.48 1.95 1.27
C TYR A 31 -3.72 3.15 2.21
N THR A 32 -4.47 2.94 3.28
CA THR A 32 -4.91 4.00 4.19
C THR A 32 -5.02 3.47 5.61
N ASN A 33 -4.83 4.32 6.60
CA ASN A 33 -5.12 4.04 8.01
C ASN A 33 -6.57 4.41 8.39
N LEU A 34 -7.37 4.93 7.46
CA LEU A 34 -8.73 5.44 7.69
C LEU A 34 -8.83 6.48 8.82
N GLU A 35 -7.83 7.35 8.96
CA GLU A 35 -7.85 8.46 9.91
C GLU A 35 -9.10 9.35 9.74
N ARG A 36 -9.61 9.45 8.50
CA ARG A 36 -10.87 10.14 8.19
C ARG A 36 -11.84 9.23 7.41
N PRO A 37 -13.16 9.44 7.55
CA PRO A 37 -14.15 8.77 6.69
C PRO A 37 -13.91 9.08 5.22
N VAL A 38 -14.10 8.09 4.35
CA VAL A 38 -14.04 8.30 2.90
C VAL A 38 -15.25 9.16 2.48
N PRO A 39 -15.03 10.26 1.75
CA PRO A 39 -16.12 11.13 1.31
C PRO A 39 -17.16 10.37 0.49
N ARG A 40 -18.45 10.62 0.75
CA ARG A 40 -19.56 10.01 -0.01
C ARG A 40 -19.51 10.36 -1.49
N SER A 41 -18.92 11.49 -1.85
CA SER A 41 -18.66 11.85 -3.24
C SER A 41 -17.99 10.70 -3.98
N MET A 42 -17.05 9.97 -3.36
CA MET A 42 -16.30 8.88 -3.99
C MET A 42 -17.09 7.58 -4.22
N TYR A 43 -18.33 7.47 -3.77
CA TYR A 43 -19.10 6.20 -3.81
C TYR A 43 -19.49 5.79 -5.24
N ASP A 44 -19.48 6.72 -6.20
CA ASP A 44 -19.64 6.39 -7.62
C ASP A 44 -18.45 5.59 -8.19
N LEU A 45 -17.35 5.47 -7.43
CA LEU A 45 -16.16 4.69 -7.78
C LEU A 45 -16.19 3.25 -7.25
N VAL A 46 -17.30 2.81 -6.64
CA VAL A 46 -17.52 1.41 -6.26
C VAL A 46 -17.26 0.49 -7.47
N GLY A 47 -16.57 -0.63 -7.21
CA GLY A 47 -16.13 -1.57 -8.25
C GLY A 47 -14.87 -1.16 -9.03
N LYS A 48 -14.47 0.13 -9.01
CA LYS A 48 -13.24 0.64 -9.66
C LYS A 48 -12.06 0.78 -8.69
N MET A 49 -12.36 0.78 -7.39
CA MET A 49 -11.39 0.95 -6.32
C MET A 49 -11.29 -0.29 -5.42
N ARG A 50 -10.06 -0.55 -4.95
CA ARG A 50 -9.78 -1.49 -3.87
C ARG A 50 -9.10 -0.75 -2.72
N TRP A 51 -9.57 -1.00 -1.51
CA TRP A 51 -9.03 -0.41 -0.29
C TRP A 51 -8.25 -1.46 0.48
N ARG A 52 -7.03 -1.09 0.89
CA ARG A 52 -6.23 -1.79 1.88
C ARG A 52 -6.13 -0.91 3.11
N VAL A 53 -6.87 -1.29 4.14
CA VAL A 53 -6.99 -0.51 5.37
C VAL A 53 -6.01 -1.08 6.39
N SER A 54 -5.25 -0.21 7.04
CA SER A 54 -4.24 -0.61 8.01
C SER A 54 -4.62 -0.11 9.41
N CYS A 55 -4.51 -0.98 10.40
CA CYS A 55 -4.71 -0.65 11.81
C CYS A 55 -3.37 -0.80 12.52
N HIS A 56 -2.87 0.29 13.11
CA HIS A 56 -1.60 0.34 13.82
C HIS A 56 -1.84 0.77 15.27
N SER A 57 -1.60 -0.14 16.23
CA SER A 57 -1.57 0.12 17.68
C SER A 57 -2.61 1.15 18.16
N LEU A 58 -3.88 0.82 17.99
CA LEU A 58 -4.99 1.62 18.53
C LEU A 58 -5.34 1.11 19.93
N ASP A 59 -5.68 2.03 20.84
CA ASP A 59 -6.45 1.66 22.02
C ASP A 59 -7.83 1.11 21.60
N ALA A 60 -8.54 0.47 22.54
CA ALA A 60 -9.79 -0.22 22.22
C ALA A 60 -10.87 0.71 21.61
N ALA A 61 -10.92 1.98 22.02
CA ALA A 61 -11.90 2.95 21.53
C ALA A 61 -11.58 3.36 20.07
N ALA A 62 -10.32 3.71 19.80
CA ALA A 62 -9.88 4.05 18.45
C ALA A 62 -9.97 2.86 17.50
N ALA A 63 -9.74 1.64 17.99
CA ALA A 63 -9.94 0.42 17.22
C ALA A 63 -11.41 0.22 16.81
N GLY A 64 -12.36 0.49 17.72
CA GLY A 64 -13.79 0.42 17.43
C GLY A 64 -14.23 1.39 16.32
N GLU A 65 -13.81 2.64 16.40
CA GLU A 65 -14.11 3.63 15.34
C GLU A 65 -13.49 3.23 14.00
N TRP A 66 -12.25 2.75 14.01
CA TRP A 66 -11.57 2.30 12.81
C TRP A 66 -12.30 1.11 12.16
N VAL A 67 -12.72 0.13 12.95
CA VAL A 67 -13.52 -1.01 12.48
C VAL A 67 -14.81 -0.51 11.85
N GLN A 68 -15.53 0.40 12.52
CA GLN A 68 -16.77 0.95 11.99
C GLN A 68 -16.57 1.64 10.62
N ARG A 69 -15.46 2.36 10.44
CA ARG A 69 -15.13 2.99 9.16
C ARG A 69 -14.82 1.95 8.08
N ALA A 70 -14.02 0.92 8.42
CA ALA A 70 -13.69 -0.17 7.50
C ALA A 70 -14.93 -0.96 7.06
N THR A 71 -15.83 -1.27 7.99
CA THR A 71 -17.09 -1.96 7.69
C THR A 71 -18.02 -1.07 6.88
N SER A 72 -18.13 0.22 7.20
CA SER A 72 -18.97 1.16 6.42
C SER A 72 -18.53 1.27 4.96
N LEU A 73 -17.22 1.22 4.70
CA LEU A 73 -16.64 1.16 3.35
C LEU A 73 -17.01 -0.15 2.65
N HIS A 74 -16.88 -1.28 3.34
CA HIS A 74 -17.24 -2.59 2.81
C HIS A 74 -18.74 -2.67 2.48
N ASP A 75 -19.60 -2.22 3.40
CA ASP A 75 -21.06 -2.22 3.27
C ASP A 75 -21.53 -1.28 2.15
N ALA A 76 -20.76 -0.23 1.83
CA ALA A 76 -20.97 0.60 0.66
C ALA A 76 -20.65 -0.10 -0.68
N GLY A 77 -20.15 -1.35 -0.65
CA GLY A 77 -19.86 -2.17 -1.82
C GLY A 77 -18.40 -2.09 -2.30
N PHE A 78 -17.52 -1.41 -1.57
CA PHE A 78 -16.10 -1.39 -1.92
C PHE A 78 -15.41 -2.72 -1.60
N LYS A 79 -14.42 -3.08 -2.43
CA LYS A 79 -13.52 -4.20 -2.10
C LYS A 79 -12.52 -3.75 -1.04
N VAL A 80 -12.68 -4.23 0.18
CA VAL A 80 -11.84 -3.88 1.34
C VAL A 80 -11.06 -5.11 1.81
N GLY A 81 -9.77 -4.92 2.11
CA GLY A 81 -8.98 -5.86 2.89
C GLY A 81 -8.21 -5.11 3.98
N ALA A 82 -8.01 -5.75 5.12
CA ALA A 82 -7.35 -5.18 6.29
C ALA A 82 -5.94 -5.73 6.48
N THR A 83 -5.05 -4.92 7.02
CA THR A 83 -3.77 -5.33 7.59
C THR A 83 -3.71 -4.82 9.01
N THR A 84 -3.53 -5.70 9.98
CA THR A 84 -3.51 -5.34 11.39
C THR A 84 -2.10 -5.48 11.94
N VAL A 85 -1.59 -4.49 12.67
CA VAL A 85 -0.28 -4.57 13.34
C VAL A 85 -0.51 -4.32 14.82
N HIS A 86 -0.16 -5.29 15.67
CA HIS A 86 -0.39 -5.23 17.12
C HIS A 86 -1.84 -4.85 17.49
N CYS A 87 -2.81 -5.53 16.86
CA CYS A 87 -4.24 -5.26 17.05
C CYS A 87 -4.88 -6.36 17.90
N PRO A 88 -5.84 -6.05 18.79
CA PRO A 88 -6.53 -7.07 19.60
C PRO A 88 -7.28 -8.11 18.76
N ASP A 89 -7.39 -9.34 19.25
CA ASP A 89 -8.01 -10.45 18.52
C ASP A 89 -9.51 -10.22 18.25
N GLU A 90 -10.20 -9.53 19.16
CA GLU A 90 -11.60 -9.12 18.98
C GLU A 90 -11.82 -8.27 17.73
N VAL A 91 -10.86 -7.39 17.38
CA VAL A 91 -10.94 -6.56 16.17
C VAL A 91 -10.82 -7.44 14.92
N ILE A 92 -9.91 -8.41 14.95
CA ILE A 92 -9.71 -9.35 13.84
C ILE A 92 -10.96 -10.22 13.66
N ALA A 93 -11.59 -10.66 14.74
CA ALA A 93 -12.82 -11.44 14.71
C ALA A 93 -13.96 -10.67 14.01
N VAL A 94 -14.21 -9.42 14.42
CA VAL A 94 -15.25 -8.57 13.83
C VAL A 94 -15.02 -8.34 12.33
N LEU A 95 -13.78 -8.09 11.90
CA LEU A 95 -13.45 -7.93 10.49
C LEU A 95 -13.76 -9.20 9.68
N ARG A 96 -13.40 -10.37 10.21
CA ARG A 96 -13.65 -11.66 9.55
C ARG A 96 -15.14 -12.00 9.49
N GLU A 97 -15.90 -11.73 10.55
CA GLU A 97 -17.36 -11.89 10.56
C GLU A 97 -18.04 -11.05 9.47
N ARG A 98 -17.47 -9.87 9.18
CA ARG A 98 -17.90 -8.99 8.09
C ARG A 98 -17.32 -9.37 6.72
N SER A 99 -16.68 -10.54 6.60
CA SER A 99 -16.05 -11.03 5.36
C SER A 99 -14.95 -10.11 4.82
N ILE A 100 -14.36 -9.28 5.67
CA ILE A 100 -13.18 -8.48 5.33
C ILE A 100 -11.94 -9.35 5.50
N ALA A 101 -11.18 -9.54 4.42
CA ALA A 101 -9.94 -10.30 4.46
C ALA A 101 -8.90 -9.59 5.33
N VAL A 102 -8.31 -10.30 6.31
CA VAL A 102 -7.29 -9.76 7.22
C VAL A 102 -5.95 -10.41 6.96
N ASP A 103 -4.96 -9.62 6.54
CA ASP A 103 -3.58 -10.03 6.37
C ASP A 103 -2.79 -9.81 7.67
N VAL A 104 -2.14 -10.87 8.18
CA VAL A 104 -1.25 -10.82 9.35
C VAL A 104 0.02 -10.03 8.98
N PRO A 105 0.56 -9.15 9.85
CA PRO A 105 1.58 -8.21 9.45
C PRO A 105 2.89 -8.93 9.14
N GLN A 106 3.46 -8.63 7.97
CA GLN A 106 4.80 -9.10 7.60
C GLN A 106 5.87 -8.20 8.23
N VAL A 107 5.95 -8.14 9.56
CA VAL A 107 7.21 -7.71 10.20
C VAL A 107 8.05 -8.97 10.34
N ARG A 108 8.80 -9.29 9.29
CA ARG A 108 9.80 -10.36 9.33
C ARG A 108 11.15 -9.74 9.68
N PRO A 109 11.93 -10.34 10.59
CA PRO A 109 13.33 -9.98 10.75
C PRO A 109 14.03 -10.10 9.40
N THR A 110 14.61 -9.00 8.92
CA THR A 110 15.34 -9.01 7.66
C THR A 110 16.76 -9.53 7.91
N ALA A 111 17.07 -10.74 7.45
CA ALA A 111 18.46 -11.19 7.37
C ALA A 111 19.26 -10.25 6.43
N LEU A 112 20.53 -10.01 6.71
CA LEU A 112 21.41 -9.31 5.76
C LEU A 112 21.57 -10.21 4.52
N LEU A 113 21.00 -9.78 3.39
CA LEU A 113 21.02 -10.54 2.15
C LEU A 113 22.08 -9.97 1.17
N PRO A 114 22.72 -10.82 0.36
CA PRO A 114 23.62 -10.36 -0.71
C PRO A 114 22.84 -9.59 -1.78
N PRO A 115 23.49 -8.75 -2.61
CA PRO A 115 22.83 -8.01 -3.67
C PRO A 115 22.00 -8.90 -4.61
N VAL A 116 20.85 -8.39 -5.03
CA VAL A 116 19.90 -9.14 -5.88
C VAL A 116 19.47 -8.33 -7.08
N ARG A 117 19.22 -9.01 -8.19
CA ARG A 117 18.57 -8.43 -9.36
C ARG A 117 17.07 -8.32 -9.10
N CYS A 118 16.60 -7.09 -8.93
CA CYS A 118 15.19 -6.76 -8.78
C CYS A 118 14.53 -6.75 -10.16
N THR A 119 13.51 -7.58 -10.35
CA THR A 119 12.75 -7.68 -11.60
C THR A 119 11.36 -7.05 -11.49
N ILE A 120 11.15 -6.21 -10.47
CA ILE A 120 9.86 -5.59 -10.23
C ILE A 120 9.61 -4.50 -11.29
N HIS A 121 8.63 -4.72 -12.14
CA HIS A 121 8.17 -3.76 -13.14
C HIS A 121 7.18 -2.75 -12.54
N ARG A 122 7.64 -1.93 -11.59
CA ARG A 122 6.85 -0.85 -10.99
C ARG A 122 7.65 0.43 -10.89
N VAL A 123 6.98 1.54 -11.13
CA VAL A 123 7.51 2.88 -10.90
C VAL A 123 6.75 3.49 -9.73
N TYR A 124 7.49 3.97 -8.75
CA TYR A 124 6.97 4.76 -7.64
C TYR A 124 7.15 6.24 -7.95
N LEU A 125 6.18 7.06 -7.59
CA LEU A 125 6.22 8.51 -7.81
C LEU A 125 6.29 9.20 -6.46
N ALA A 126 7.30 10.05 -6.27
CA ALA A 126 7.39 10.95 -5.13
C ALA A 126 6.47 12.18 -5.33
N PRO A 127 6.17 12.93 -4.26
CA PRO A 127 5.40 14.17 -4.35
C PRO A 127 6.04 15.24 -5.25
N ASP A 128 7.37 15.24 -5.37
CA ASP A 128 8.12 16.15 -6.25
C ASP A 128 8.12 15.70 -7.73
N GLY A 129 7.41 14.62 -8.07
CA GLY A 129 7.36 14.04 -9.40
C GLY A 129 8.54 13.11 -9.74
N SER A 130 9.54 13.02 -8.87
CA SER A 130 10.67 12.10 -9.05
C SER A 130 10.19 10.66 -9.06
N ARG A 131 10.79 9.85 -9.92
CA ARG A 131 10.39 8.46 -10.17
C ARG A 131 11.39 7.52 -9.55
N TYR A 132 10.93 6.50 -8.82
CA TYR A 132 11.79 5.53 -8.14
C TYR A 132 11.45 4.09 -8.55
N HIS A 133 12.43 3.20 -8.57
CA HIS A 133 12.22 1.76 -8.81
C HIS A 133 11.90 0.96 -7.53
N CYS A 134 12.18 1.54 -6.36
CA CYS A 134 12.04 0.87 -5.07
C CYS A 134 11.43 1.81 -4.02
N VAL A 135 10.48 1.30 -3.24
CA VAL A 135 9.87 2.05 -2.13
C VAL A 135 10.89 2.43 -1.06
N GLY A 136 11.84 1.55 -0.73
CA GLY A 136 12.89 1.86 0.26
C GLY A 136 13.73 3.05 -0.17
N LYS A 137 14.12 3.11 -1.46
CA LYS A 137 14.89 4.22 -2.03
C LYS A 137 14.07 5.51 -2.12
N LEU A 138 12.78 5.42 -2.44
CA LEU A 138 11.85 6.55 -2.39
C LEU A 138 11.79 7.14 -0.98
N VAL A 139 11.59 6.29 0.04
CA VAL A 139 11.46 6.72 1.45
C VAL A 139 12.75 7.38 1.93
N THR A 140 13.90 6.82 1.59
CA THR A 140 15.21 7.43 1.94
C THR A 140 15.63 8.56 1.00
N LYS A 141 14.81 8.90 -0.01
CA LYS A 141 15.13 9.87 -1.08
C LYS A 141 16.52 9.65 -1.68
N ASP A 142 16.87 8.39 -1.93
CA ASP A 142 18.19 8.03 -2.46
C ASP A 142 18.22 8.26 -3.99
N PRO A 143 19.12 9.12 -4.51
CA PRO A 143 19.21 9.42 -5.93
C PRO A 143 19.49 8.20 -6.82
N SER A 144 20.19 7.18 -6.31
CA SER A 144 20.41 5.92 -7.04
C SER A 144 19.09 5.15 -7.28
N GLY A 145 18.04 5.51 -6.54
CA GLY A 145 16.69 5.03 -6.70
C GLY A 145 15.98 5.55 -7.95
N VAL A 146 16.44 6.68 -8.50
CA VAL A 146 15.70 7.45 -9.50
C VAL A 146 15.80 6.80 -10.88
N VAL A 147 14.65 6.59 -11.52
CA VAL A 147 14.59 6.02 -12.88
C VAL A 147 14.44 7.13 -13.90
N ALA A 148 15.46 7.32 -14.73
CA ALA A 148 15.48 8.31 -15.81
C ALA A 148 14.69 7.85 -17.04
N ASP A 149 14.63 6.54 -17.29
CA ASP A 149 13.94 5.96 -18.43
C ASP A 149 13.02 4.82 -17.96
N ALA A 150 11.77 4.80 -18.44
CA ALA A 150 10.75 3.83 -18.02
C ALA A 150 11.00 2.42 -18.59
N SER A 151 12.15 2.20 -19.23
CA SER A 151 12.54 0.91 -19.77
C SER A 151 12.71 -0.11 -18.64
N THR A 152 12.19 -1.32 -18.88
CA THR A 152 12.03 -2.46 -17.97
C THR A 152 13.35 -3.09 -17.49
N SER A 153 14.41 -2.31 -17.41
CA SER A 153 15.73 -2.74 -16.98
C SER A 153 15.68 -3.19 -15.52
N ALA A 154 16.04 -4.46 -15.32
CA ALA A 154 16.16 -5.03 -13.99
C ALA A 154 17.31 -4.33 -13.24
N VAL A 155 17.01 -3.77 -12.07
CA VAL A 155 17.96 -3.00 -11.26
C VAL A 155 18.64 -3.92 -10.25
N VAL A 156 19.95 -3.75 -10.04
CA VAL A 156 20.67 -4.43 -8.97
C VAL A 156 20.40 -3.69 -7.65
N CYS A 157 19.73 -4.37 -6.73
CA CYS A 157 19.45 -3.87 -5.39
C CYS A 157 20.60 -4.20 -4.45
N GLN A 158 21.24 -3.16 -3.93
CA GLN A 158 22.34 -3.26 -2.95
C GLN A 158 21.86 -3.37 -1.50
N SER A 159 20.54 -3.34 -1.26
CA SER A 159 19.97 -3.44 0.09
C SER A 159 18.71 -4.30 0.10
N PRO A 160 18.82 -5.59 -0.27
CA PRO A 160 17.68 -6.49 -0.27
C PRO A 160 17.10 -6.65 1.14
N GLY A 161 15.79 -6.88 1.19
CA GLY A 161 15.03 -7.06 2.42
C GLY A 161 14.64 -5.77 3.16
N ARG A 162 15.08 -4.59 2.68
CA ARG A 162 14.54 -3.30 3.15
C ARG A 162 13.13 -2.99 2.64
N CYS A 163 12.55 -3.89 1.86
CA CYS A 163 11.23 -3.73 1.27
C CYS A 163 10.49 -5.06 1.36
N ALA A 164 9.20 -5.05 1.74
CA ALA A 164 8.41 -6.29 1.85
C ALA A 164 8.36 -7.10 0.54
N LEU A 165 8.48 -6.42 -0.61
CA LEU A 165 8.56 -7.08 -1.92
C LEU A 165 9.88 -7.83 -2.13
N CYS A 166 10.96 -7.39 -1.49
CA CYS A 166 12.27 -8.01 -1.55
C CYS A 166 12.31 -9.35 -0.79
N ASP A 167 11.36 -9.56 0.14
CA ASP A 167 11.24 -10.78 0.95
C ASP A 167 10.31 -11.84 0.34
N GLY A 168 9.63 -11.50 -0.77
CA GLY A 168 8.67 -12.38 -1.43
C GLY A 168 9.31 -13.35 -2.44
N PRO A 169 8.82 -14.58 -2.57
CA PRO A 169 9.30 -15.50 -3.61
C PRO A 169 8.96 -14.95 -5.01
N GLY A 170 9.97 -14.89 -5.89
CA GLY A 170 9.82 -14.56 -7.32
C GLY A 170 10.04 -13.09 -7.72
N SER A 171 10.28 -12.18 -6.78
CA SER A 171 10.54 -10.75 -7.04
C SER A 171 12.03 -10.40 -7.22
N THR A 172 12.91 -11.30 -6.77
CA THR A 172 14.36 -11.11 -6.77
C THR A 172 15.03 -12.37 -7.30
N ARG A 173 15.98 -12.22 -8.22
CA ARG A 173 16.94 -13.28 -8.58
C ARG A 173 18.30 -12.90 -8.00
N ARG A 174 19.10 -13.86 -7.53
CA ARG A 174 20.50 -13.57 -7.16
C ARG A 174 21.16 -12.85 -8.33
N ALA A 175 21.84 -11.74 -8.04
CA ALA A 175 22.72 -11.16 -9.04
C ALA A 175 23.82 -12.21 -9.28
N ILE A 176 23.85 -12.77 -10.49
CA ILE A 176 24.96 -13.64 -10.90
C ILE A 176 26.13 -12.68 -11.16
N GLU A 177 27.26 -12.94 -10.49
CA GLU A 177 28.54 -12.26 -10.72
C GLU A 177 29.01 -12.43 -12.16
#